data_AF-A0A1A8FV80-F1
#
_entry.id   AF-A0A1A8FV80-F1
#
_cell.length_a   1.000
_cell.length_b   1.000
_cell.length_c   1.000
_cell.angle_alpha   90.00
_cell.angle_beta   90.00
_cell.angle_gamma   90.00
#
_symmetry.space_group_name_H-M   'P 1'
#
loop_
_entity.id
_entity.type
_entity.pdbx_description
1 polymer ?
#
loop_
_entity_poly.entity_id
_entity_poly.type
_entity_poly.pdbx_seq_one_letter_code
_entity_poly.pdbx_strand_id
1 'polypeptide(L)' 'RYYKVTTVSGLHEDWLAVVYDDHWWLTKTIAVDLEHQDVEVEFLVVVRNVALE' A
#
# COMPACT_ATOMS: atom_id res chain seq x y z
N ARG A 1 -1.42 17.42 -4.37
CA ARG A 1 -1.53 16.80 -3.04
C ARG A 1 -0.28 15.97 -2.84
N TYR A 2 0.52 16.26 -1.82
CA TYR A 2 1.76 15.52 -1.55
C TYR A 2 1.41 14.35 -0.63
N TYR A 3 1.74 13.12 -1.04
CA TYR A 3 1.51 11.93 -0.23
C TYR A 3 2.82 11.56 0.45
N LYS A 4 2.80 11.40 1.78
CA LYS A 4 3.98 11.04 2.56
C LYS A 4 4.00 9.51 2.74
N VAL A 5 4.75 8.83 1.89
CA VAL A 5 4.98 7.39 2.02
C VAL A 5 6.02 7.19 3.12
N THR A 6 5.64 6.46 4.17
CA THR A 6 6.56 6.08 5.25
C THR A 6 6.82 4.59 5.12
N THR A 7 7.93 4.21 4.49
CA THR A 7 8.28 2.81 4.24
C THR A 7 8.69 2.14 5.54
N VAL A 8 7.93 1.14 5.99
CA VAL A 8 8.33 0.24 7.09
C VAL A 8 8.76 -1.07 6.46
N SER A 9 10.07 -1.28 6.37
CA SER A 9 10.67 -2.52 5.87
C SER A 9 10.48 -3.65 6.88
N GLY A 10 9.76 -4.71 6.53
CA GLY A 10 9.78 -5.92 7.37
C GLY A 10 8.78 -7.05 7.12
N LEU A 11 8.00 -7.10 6.05
CA LEU A 11 6.98 -8.16 5.89
C LEU A 11 6.88 -8.64 4.43
N HIS A 12 7.76 -9.58 4.03
CA HIS A 12 7.85 -10.15 2.68
C HIS A 12 8.13 -9.13 1.56
N GLU A 13 8.90 -9.51 0.55
CA GLU A 13 9.51 -8.58 -0.43
C GLU A 13 8.49 -7.79 -1.28
N ASP A 14 7.19 -8.08 -1.16
CA ASP A 14 6.11 -7.49 -1.98
C ASP A 14 5.07 -6.66 -1.20
N TRP A 15 5.16 -6.51 0.14
CA TRP A 15 4.13 -5.80 0.91
C TRP A 15 4.65 -4.54 1.62
N LEU A 16 3.88 -3.46 1.51
CA LEU A 16 4.21 -2.16 2.07
C LEU A 16 3.03 -1.61 2.88
N ALA A 17 3.35 -0.96 4.00
CA ALA A 17 2.41 -0.15 4.74
C ALA A 17 2.48 1.31 4.22
N VAL A 18 1.38 1.84 3.70
CA VAL A 18 1.30 3.17 3.10
C VAL A 18 0.29 4.04 3.84
N VAL A 19 0.62 5.31 4.08
CA VAL A 19 -0.32 6.29 4.63
C VAL A 19 -1.00 7.02 3.48
N TYR A 20 -2.32 6.87 3.39
CA TYR A 20 -3.16 7.53 2.40
C TYR A 20 -4.46 7.99 3.07
N ASP A 21 -4.81 9.25 2.87
CA ASP A 21 -6.00 9.90 3.47
C ASP A 21 -6.05 9.77 5.01
N ASP A 22 -4.92 10.03 5.68
CA ASP A 22 -4.75 9.90 7.14
C ASP A 22 -4.97 8.50 7.72
N HIS A 23 -5.07 7.47 6.86
CA HIS A 23 -5.22 6.07 7.25
C HIS A 23 -4.02 5.24 6.78
N TRP A 24 -3.70 4.17 7.52
CA TRP A 24 -2.69 3.19 7.15
C TRP A 24 -3.32 2.07 6.31
N TRP A 25 -2.65 1.72 5.22
CA TRP A 25 -3.08 0.70 4.28
C TRP A 25 -1.98 -0.33 4.09
N LEU A 26 -2.35 -1.60 4.03
CA LEU A 26 -1.46 -2.65 3.56
C LEU A 26 -1.63 -2.77 2.04
N THR A 27 -0.56 -2.51 1.31
CA THR A 27 -0.55 -2.47 -0.15
C THR A 27 0.47 -3.45 -0.71
N LYS A 28 0.23 -3.96 -1.92
CA LYS A 28 1.18 -4.81 -2.62
C LYS A 28 2.03 -3.96 -3.58
N THR A 29 3.34 -4.13 -3.56
CA THR A 29 4.26 -3.49 -4.52
C THR A 29 4.03 -4.05 -5.92
N ILE A 30 3.88 -3.17 -6.90
CA ILE A 30 3.75 -3.52 -8.32
C ILE A 30 5.07 -3.26 -9.05
N ALA A 31 5.68 -2.10 -8.80
CA ALA A 31 6.92 -1.68 -9.44
C ALA A 31 7.72 -0.75 -8.52
N VAL A 32 9.03 -0.73 -8.72
CA VAL A 32 9.96 0.15 -8.00
C VAL A 32 10.74 0.97 -9.03
N ASP A 33 10.63 2.29 -8.94
CA ASP A 33 11.43 3.23 -9.74
C ASP A 33 12.59 3.75 -8.88
N LEU A 34 13.78 3.21 -9.14
CA LEU A 34 15.00 3.58 -8.42
C LEU A 34 15.58 4.93 -8.88
N GLU A 35 15.25 5.41 -10.08
CA GLU A 35 15.74 6.68 -10.62
C GLU A 35 15.06 7.85 -9.90
N HIS A 36 13.75 7.74 -9.71
CA HIS A 36 12.92 8.76 -9.04
C HIS A 36 12.68 8.48 -7.56
N GLN A 37 13.13 7.32 -7.05
CA GLN A 37 12.89 6.84 -5.68
C GLN A 37 11.41 6.68 -5.35
N ASP A 38 10.62 6.26 -6.33
CA ASP A 38 9.18 6.05 -6.23
C ASP A 38 8.82 4.55 -6.22
N VAL A 39 7.66 4.25 -5.64
CA VAL A 39 7.12 2.88 -5.61
C VAL A 39 5.66 2.91 -6.03
N GLU A 40 5.30 2.08 -7.01
CA GLU A 40 3.93 1.86 -7.42
C GLU A 40 3.33 0.71 -6.60
N VAL A 41 2.15 0.93 -6.03
CA VAL A 41 1.48 -0.01 -5.12
C VAL A 41 0.02 -0.21 -5.48
N GLU A 42 -0.50 -1.41 -5.25
CA GLU A 42 -1.91 -1.77 -5.37
C GLU A 42 -2.56 -1.82 -3.99
N PHE A 43 -3.72 -1.15 -3.85
CA PHE A 43 -4.52 -1.20 -2.62
C PHE A 43 -5.39 -2.46 -2.60
N LEU A 44 -5.26 -3.27 -1.54
CA LEU A 44 -6.13 -4.42 -1.37
C LEU A 44 -7.51 -3.97 -0.88
N VAL A 45 -8.51 -4.01 -1.74
CA VAL A 45 -9.91 -3.82 -1.31
C VAL A 45 -10.40 -5.15 -0.73
N VAL A 46 -10.45 -5.25 0.59
CA VAL A 46 -11.13 -6.39 1.24
C VAL A 46 -12.63 -6.20 1.05
N VAL A 47 -13.20 -6.87 0.04
CA VAL A 47 -14.65 -7.01 -0.08
C VAL A 47 -15.10 -7.93 1.06
N ARG A 48 -15.61 -7.36 2.15
CA ARG A 48 -16.33 -8.15 3.15
C ARG A 48 -17.56 -8.71 2.45
N ASN A 49 -17.58 -10.03 2.28
CA ASN A 49 -18.79 -10.74 1.88
C ASN A 49 -19.74 -10.69 3.07
N VAL A 50 -20.54 -9.62 3.15
CA VAL A 50 -21.62 -9.54 4.13
C VAL A 50 -22.70 -10.47 3.61
N ALA A 51 -22.74 -11.70 4.14
CA ALA A 51 -23.91 -12.54 3.98
C ALA A 51 -25.09 -11.74 4.51
N LEU A 52 -26.03 -11.40 3.61
CA LEU A 52 -27.32 -10.86 3.99
C LEU A 52 -28.04 -11.99 4.75
N GLU A 53 -28.17 -11.82 6.08
CA GLU A 53 -29.14 -12.59 6.88
C GLU A 53 -30.57 -12.16 6.55
#